data_AF-A0A4P1R7J8-F1
#
_entry.id   AF-A0A4P1R7J8-F1
#
_cell.length_a   1.000
_cell.length_b   1.000
_cell.length_c   1.000
_cell.angle_alpha   90.00
_cell.angle_beta   90.00
_cell.angle_gamma   90.00
#
_symmetry.space_group_name_H-M   'P 1'
#
loop_
_entity.id
_entity.type
_entity.pdbx_description
1 polymer ?
#
loop_
_entity_poly.entity_id
_entity_poly.type
_entity_poly.pdbx_seq_one_letter_code
_entity_poly.pdbx_strand_id
1 'polypeptide(L)'
;MRSTHTSLRSEARLQPYQKWARSEARLQPYQKWARSEARLQPYQKWARSEARLQPYQKWARSEARLQPYQKWARWESRLQSYQKWGWSREISLSAFRKFPFFMSLTEERFAKSMNFLVNDMGWPSEDIAAYPVVLAYSLEKRIIPRCRIIKILKSKDLIKNSLSIGTFTCRSEKSFLMKYVTKFLGDVPLLLDVYKGSVDHRDLL
;
A
#
# COMPACT_ATOMS: atom_id res chain seq x y z
N MET A 1 5.02 47.09 57.34
CA MET A 1 4.21 47.86 56.37
C MET A 1 4.74 47.59 54.96
N ARG A 2 3.79 47.37 54.03
CA ARG A 2 3.76 47.40 52.54
C ARG A 2 5.08 47.68 51.78
N SER A 3 5.48 46.78 50.85
CA SER A 3 5.31 46.85 49.37
C SER A 3 5.97 48.09 48.74
N THR A 4 6.78 48.03 47.67
CA THR A 4 6.34 47.69 46.30
C THR A 4 7.51 47.60 45.29
N HIS A 5 7.32 46.72 44.30
CA HIS A 5 7.58 46.85 42.85
C HIS A 5 8.98 47.11 42.24
N THR A 6 9.50 46.01 41.68
CA THR A 6 9.96 45.82 40.28
C THR A 6 10.82 46.88 39.61
N SER A 7 12.06 46.49 39.32
CA SER A 7 12.76 46.94 38.11
C SER A 7 12.13 46.33 36.84
N LEU A 8 12.14 47.15 35.81
CA LEU A 8 11.61 47.00 34.47
C LEU A 8 12.33 45.95 33.61
N ARG A 9 11.52 45.36 32.73
CA ARG A 9 11.76 45.16 31.29
C ARG A 9 12.92 44.25 30.87
N SER A 10 12.50 43.03 30.54
CA SER A 10 12.85 42.26 29.34
C SER A 10 13.73 42.93 28.28
N GLU A 11 14.73 42.20 27.80
CA GLU A 11 14.89 41.73 26.41
C GLU A 11 16.26 41.04 26.32
N ALA A 12 16.25 39.71 26.19
CA ALA A 12 16.50 39.02 24.92
C ALA A 12 18.00 39.05 24.55
N ARG A 13 18.68 37.96 24.21
CA ARG A 13 18.32 36.56 23.98
C ARG A 13 19.66 35.84 23.81
N LEU A 14 19.73 34.63 24.34
CA LEU A 14 20.58 33.52 23.88
C LEU A 14 22.09 33.66 24.08
N GLN A 15 22.70 32.47 24.20
CA GLN A 15 24.13 32.20 24.21
C GLN A 15 24.78 32.25 25.59
N PRO A 16 25.26 31.12 26.15
CA PRO A 16 25.05 29.76 25.61
C PRO A 16 25.08 28.66 26.68
N TYR A 17 24.01 27.84 26.74
CA TYR A 17 23.97 26.37 26.63
C TYR A 17 25.05 25.46 27.24
N GLN A 18 26.10 25.95 27.83
CA GLN A 18 27.27 25.16 28.09
C GLN A 18 27.59 25.34 29.55
N LYS A 19 28.26 24.40 30.18
CA LYS A 19 29.66 24.50 30.57
C LYS A 19 30.35 25.62 29.76
N TRP A 20 30.02 26.93 29.90
CA TRP A 20 29.29 27.72 30.96
C TRP A 20 29.09 27.04 32.35
N ALA A 21 28.25 26.03 32.60
CA ALA A 21 28.26 25.10 33.75
C ALA A 21 29.58 24.36 34.21
N ARG A 22 30.85 24.66 33.78
CA ARG A 22 32.07 23.78 34.00
C ARG A 22 33.06 24.30 35.01
N SER A 23 32.87 25.50 35.55
CA SER A 23 33.65 26.00 36.67
C SER A 23 32.75 26.16 37.90
N GLU A 24 32.85 25.23 38.84
CA GLU A 24 32.05 25.18 40.07
C GLU A 24 32.36 26.31 41.07
N ALA A 25 33.42 27.11 40.87
CA ALA A 25 33.67 28.32 41.67
C ALA A 25 32.79 29.53 41.30
N ARG A 26 31.99 29.46 40.22
CA ARG A 26 31.10 30.55 39.77
C ARG A 26 29.62 30.34 40.08
N LEU A 27 29.27 29.28 40.81
CA LEU A 27 27.87 28.91 41.12
C LEU A 27 27.36 29.39 42.48
N GLN A 28 28.17 30.11 43.26
CA GLN A 28 27.70 30.81 44.48
C GLN A 28 26.52 31.77 44.24
N PRO A 29 26.44 32.50 43.11
CA PRO A 29 25.25 33.30 42.77
C PRO A 29 24.04 32.44 42.37
N TYR A 30 24.26 31.24 41.82
CA TYR A 30 23.19 30.36 41.32
C TYR A 30 22.50 29.56 42.43
N GLN A 31 23.22 29.30 43.54
CA GLN A 31 22.61 28.78 44.76
C GLN A 31 21.68 29.80 45.44
N LYS A 32 21.92 31.11 45.26
CA LYS A 32 20.99 32.18 45.68
C LYS A 32 19.82 32.36 44.70
N TRP A 33 20.00 32.10 43.41
CA TRP A 33 18.95 32.13 42.36
C TRP A 33 17.89 31.04 42.53
N ALA A 34 18.29 29.85 42.99
CA ALA A 34 17.39 28.74 43.29
C ALA A 34 16.54 28.93 44.57
N ARG A 35 16.83 29.95 45.39
CA ARG A 35 16.13 30.18 46.68
C ARG A 35 14.94 31.16 46.61
N SER A 36 14.65 31.79 45.47
CA SER A 36 13.46 32.66 45.33
C SER A 36 12.40 32.01 44.43
N GLU A 37 11.43 31.34 45.04
CA GLU A 37 10.39 30.52 44.38
C GLU A 37 9.42 31.28 43.45
N ALA A 38 9.49 32.62 43.36
CA ALA A 38 8.50 33.42 42.62
C ALA A 38 8.69 33.48 41.09
N ARG A 39 9.86 33.09 40.53
CA ARG A 39 10.15 33.25 39.09
C ARG A 39 9.98 31.99 38.25
N LEU A 40 9.65 30.85 38.87
CA LEU A 40 9.36 29.61 38.15
C LEU A 40 7.91 29.50 37.65
N GLN A 41 7.04 30.47 37.95
CA GLN A 41 5.63 30.47 37.52
C GLN A 41 5.42 30.33 36.00
N PRO A 42 6.18 31.00 35.11
CA PRO A 42 6.05 30.80 33.66
C PRO A 42 6.51 29.41 33.21
N TYR A 43 7.55 28.86 33.83
CA TYR A 43 8.12 27.55 33.48
C TYR A 43 7.30 26.39 34.08
N GLN A 44 6.70 26.58 35.25
CA GLN A 44 5.69 25.71 35.83
C GLN A 44 4.38 25.76 35.02
N LYS A 45 3.99 26.91 34.46
CA LYS A 45 2.90 27.01 33.48
C LYS A 45 3.23 26.32 32.15
N TRP A 46 4.48 26.37 31.69
CA TRP A 46 4.96 25.66 30.49
C TRP A 46 5.03 24.14 30.70
N ALA A 47 5.55 23.65 31.83
CA ALA A 47 5.51 22.24 32.21
C ALA A 47 4.06 21.73 32.44
N ARG A 48 3.18 22.57 32.99
CA ARG A 48 1.72 22.32 33.01
C ARG A 48 1.08 22.36 31.61
N SER A 49 1.72 22.98 30.62
CA SER A 49 1.26 23.00 29.22
C SER A 49 1.69 21.76 28.42
N GLU A 50 2.79 21.10 28.77
CA GLU A 50 3.07 19.73 28.30
C GLU A 50 2.00 18.74 28.79
N ALA A 51 1.46 18.94 30.00
CA ALA A 51 0.29 18.20 30.48
C ALA A 51 -1.01 18.53 29.71
N ARG A 52 -1.08 19.64 28.95
CA ARG A 52 -2.20 19.93 28.02
C ARG A 52 -2.06 19.22 26.68
N LEU A 53 -0.86 18.72 26.37
CA LEU A 53 -0.64 17.81 25.25
C LEU A 53 -0.96 16.36 25.63
N GLN A 54 -1.19 16.02 26.90
CA GLN A 54 -1.63 14.67 27.32
C GLN A 54 -2.95 14.23 26.68
N PRO A 55 -4.01 15.05 26.63
CA PRO A 55 -5.19 14.76 25.82
C PRO A 55 -4.84 14.52 24.35
N TYR A 56 -3.91 15.28 23.77
CA TYR A 56 -3.48 15.12 22.37
C TYR A 56 -2.60 13.89 22.13
N GLN A 57 -1.76 13.51 23.10
CA GLN A 57 -0.96 12.27 23.08
C GLN A 57 -1.84 11.05 23.33
N LYS A 58 -2.86 11.16 24.20
CA LYS A 58 -3.90 10.13 24.37
C LYS A 58 -4.82 10.05 23.15
N TRP A 59 -5.12 11.17 22.51
CA TRP A 59 -5.86 11.27 21.26
C TRP A 59 -5.07 10.67 20.08
N ALA A 60 -3.78 10.97 19.96
CA ALA A 60 -2.87 10.35 18.98
C ALA A 60 -2.68 8.84 19.23
N ARG A 61 -2.60 8.41 20.51
CA ARG A 61 -2.68 7.00 20.90
C ARG A 61 -4.05 6.37 20.59
N SER A 62 -5.13 7.16 20.57
CA SER A 62 -6.47 6.72 20.18
C SER A 62 -6.67 6.68 18.66
N GLU A 63 -5.98 7.53 17.89
CA GLU A 63 -5.85 7.41 16.43
C GLU A 63 -5.15 6.10 16.05
N ALA A 64 -4.12 5.70 16.82
CA ALA A 64 -3.53 4.37 16.68
C ALA A 64 -4.50 3.23 17.05
N ARG A 65 -5.54 3.46 17.87
CA ARG A 65 -6.63 2.49 18.10
C ARG A 65 -7.62 2.41 16.94
N LEU A 66 -7.63 3.40 16.05
CA LEU A 66 -8.42 3.36 14.82
C LEU A 66 -7.69 2.61 13.69
N GLN A 67 -6.41 2.27 13.84
CA GLN A 67 -5.65 1.49 12.84
C GLN A 67 -6.34 0.15 12.48
N PRO A 68 -6.78 -0.69 13.45
CA PRO A 68 -7.59 -1.87 13.14
C PRO A 68 -8.88 -1.55 12.40
N TYR A 69 -9.55 -0.45 12.77
CA TYR A 69 -10.80 0.00 12.13
C TYR A 69 -10.58 0.51 10.70
N GLN A 70 -9.52 1.26 10.45
CA GLN A 70 -9.11 1.71 9.12
C GLN A 70 -8.72 0.53 8.23
N LYS A 71 -7.99 -0.45 8.78
CA LYS A 71 -7.65 -1.69 8.08
C LYS A 71 -8.90 -2.49 7.75
N TRP A 72 -9.82 -2.65 8.70
CA TRP A 72 -11.12 -3.30 8.50
C TRP A 72 -11.95 -2.58 7.43
N ALA A 73 -12.08 -1.25 7.52
CA ALA A 73 -12.84 -0.45 6.56
C ALA A 73 -12.26 -0.57 5.14
N ARG A 74 -10.92 -0.54 5.01
CA ARG A 74 -10.25 -0.81 3.72
C ARG A 74 -10.57 -2.22 3.21
N TRP A 75 -10.59 -3.20 4.10
CA TRP A 75 -10.91 -4.60 3.76
C TRP A 75 -12.35 -4.74 3.28
N GLU A 76 -13.31 -4.10 3.97
CA GLU A 76 -14.71 -4.11 3.61
C GLU A 76 -14.95 -3.41 2.26
N SER A 77 -14.30 -2.25 2.03
CA SER A 77 -14.28 -1.57 0.72
C SER A 77 -13.79 -2.51 -0.40
N ARG A 78 -12.80 -3.37 -0.11
CA ARG A 78 -12.27 -4.33 -1.09
C ARG A 78 -13.28 -5.42 -1.39
N LEU A 79 -13.90 -5.99 -0.37
CA LEU A 79 -14.95 -6.98 -0.55
C LEU A 79 -16.11 -6.42 -1.39
N GLN A 80 -16.54 -5.19 -1.12
CA GLN A 80 -17.55 -4.50 -1.95
C GLN A 80 -17.09 -4.30 -3.39
N SER A 81 -15.81 -3.96 -3.61
CA SER A 81 -15.25 -3.86 -4.96
C SER A 81 -15.26 -5.21 -5.70
N TYR A 82 -15.08 -6.32 -4.99
CA TYR A 82 -15.06 -7.67 -5.56
C TYR A 82 -16.47 -8.19 -5.88
N GLN A 83 -17.47 -7.79 -5.08
CA GLN A 83 -18.88 -8.08 -5.36
C GLN A 83 -19.34 -7.55 -6.73
N LYS A 84 -18.80 -6.40 -7.17
CA LYS A 84 -19.06 -5.85 -8.52
C LYS A 84 -18.60 -6.79 -9.64
N TRP A 85 -17.71 -7.73 -9.35
CA TRP A 85 -17.22 -8.75 -10.27
C TRP A 85 -17.83 -10.12 -9.99
N GLY A 86 -18.97 -10.20 -9.30
CA GLY A 86 -19.69 -11.45 -9.03
C GLY A 86 -19.14 -12.26 -7.85
N TRP A 87 -18.11 -11.78 -7.14
CA TRP A 87 -17.55 -12.53 -6.02
C TRP A 87 -18.42 -12.38 -4.78
N SER A 88 -18.99 -13.48 -4.30
CA SER A 88 -19.61 -13.54 -2.97
C SER A 88 -18.55 -13.36 -1.86
N ARG A 89 -19.02 -13.16 -0.62
CA ARG A 89 -18.12 -13.07 0.53
C ARG A 89 -17.37 -14.38 0.74
N GLU A 90 -18.03 -15.51 0.53
CA GLU A 90 -17.47 -16.86 0.63
C GLU A 90 -16.38 -17.09 -0.43
N ILE A 91 -16.64 -16.69 -1.68
CA ILE A 91 -15.66 -16.75 -2.78
C ILE A 91 -14.44 -15.89 -2.44
N SER A 92 -14.66 -14.66 -1.99
CA SER A 92 -13.59 -13.72 -1.62
C SER A 92 -12.74 -14.26 -0.47
N LEU A 93 -13.36 -14.85 0.56
CA LEU A 93 -12.67 -15.49 1.68
C LEU A 93 -11.91 -16.75 1.24
N SER A 94 -12.46 -17.54 0.34
CA SER A 94 -11.80 -18.71 -0.25
C SER A 94 -10.54 -18.29 -1.03
N ALA A 95 -10.66 -17.27 -1.88
CA ALA A 95 -9.53 -16.68 -2.59
C ALA A 95 -8.48 -16.14 -1.61
N PHE A 96 -8.90 -15.43 -0.55
CA PHE A 96 -8.00 -14.89 0.47
C PHE A 96 -7.18 -15.99 1.16
N ARG A 97 -7.80 -17.13 1.50
CA ARG A 97 -7.09 -18.28 2.07
C ARG A 97 -6.02 -18.84 1.14
N LYS A 98 -6.27 -18.84 -0.18
CA LYS A 98 -5.30 -19.31 -1.19
C LYS A 98 -4.14 -18.35 -1.38
N PHE A 99 -4.42 -17.04 -1.38
CA PHE A 99 -3.41 -16.01 -1.61
C PHE A 99 -3.80 -14.69 -0.93
N PRO A 100 -3.38 -14.44 0.31
CA PRO A 100 -3.79 -13.22 1.03
C PRO A 100 -3.36 -11.90 0.37
N PHE A 101 -2.30 -11.93 -0.45
CA PHE A 101 -1.68 -10.72 -0.98
C PHE A 101 -2.55 -9.94 -1.97
N PHE A 102 -3.50 -10.55 -2.69
CA PHE A 102 -4.34 -9.77 -3.62
C PHE A 102 -5.21 -8.72 -2.90
N MET A 103 -5.50 -8.92 -1.60
CA MET A 103 -6.19 -7.93 -0.76
C MET A 103 -5.38 -6.65 -0.51
N SER A 104 -4.07 -6.68 -0.78
CA SER A 104 -3.20 -5.50 -0.67
C SER A 104 -3.23 -4.60 -1.91
N LEU A 105 -3.72 -5.11 -3.05
CA LEU A 105 -3.81 -4.36 -4.31
C LEU A 105 -4.68 -3.11 -4.14
N THR A 106 -4.51 -2.09 -4.97
CA THR A 106 -5.43 -0.94 -5.03
C THR A 106 -6.71 -1.31 -5.79
N GLU A 107 -7.82 -0.60 -5.54
CA GLU A 107 -9.11 -0.95 -6.16
C GLU A 107 -9.02 -0.74 -7.66
N GLU A 108 -8.34 0.33 -8.06
CA GLU A 108 -7.99 0.64 -9.43
C GLU A 108 -7.17 -0.49 -10.09
N ARG A 109 -6.11 -0.99 -9.44
CA ARG A 109 -5.29 -2.08 -10.00
C ARG A 109 -6.10 -3.36 -10.15
N PHE A 110 -6.94 -3.68 -9.15
CA PHE A 110 -7.82 -4.84 -9.22
C PHE A 110 -8.83 -4.70 -10.35
N ALA A 111 -9.53 -3.57 -10.44
CA ALA A 111 -10.53 -3.30 -11.47
C ALA A 111 -9.92 -3.31 -12.88
N LYS A 112 -8.74 -2.72 -13.10
CA LYS A 112 -8.03 -2.78 -14.37
C LYS A 112 -7.72 -4.23 -14.78
N SER A 113 -7.27 -5.05 -13.82
CA SER A 113 -6.95 -6.45 -14.07
C SER A 113 -8.19 -7.27 -14.39
N MET A 114 -9.28 -7.07 -13.63
CA MET A 114 -10.55 -7.76 -13.84
C MET A 114 -11.21 -7.35 -15.15
N ASN A 115 -11.19 -6.06 -15.51
CA ASN A 115 -11.73 -5.59 -16.79
C ASN A 115 -11.05 -6.28 -17.96
N PHE A 116 -9.72 -6.37 -17.94
CA PHE A 116 -8.99 -7.09 -18.98
C PHE A 116 -9.28 -8.59 -18.98
N LEU A 117 -9.21 -9.25 -17.82
CA LEU A 117 -9.36 -10.70 -17.75
C LEU A 117 -10.78 -11.18 -18.05
N VAL A 118 -11.78 -10.50 -17.48
CA VAL A 118 -13.18 -10.89 -17.62
C VAL A 118 -13.78 -10.32 -18.89
N ASN A 119 -13.70 -9.00 -19.11
CA ASN A 119 -14.41 -8.36 -20.22
C ASN A 119 -13.65 -8.51 -21.55
N ASP A 120 -12.34 -8.23 -21.58
CA ASP A 120 -11.60 -8.28 -22.85
C ASP A 120 -11.25 -9.71 -23.27
N MET A 121 -10.91 -10.57 -22.30
CA MET A 121 -10.42 -11.92 -22.55
C MET A 121 -11.48 -13.02 -22.32
N GLY A 122 -12.62 -12.70 -21.69
CA GLY A 122 -13.73 -13.64 -21.52
C GLY A 122 -13.52 -14.70 -20.45
N TRP A 123 -12.59 -14.51 -19.50
CA TRP A 123 -12.40 -15.46 -18.40
C TRP A 123 -13.51 -15.32 -17.36
N PRO A 124 -14.11 -16.43 -16.88
CA PRO A 124 -15.04 -16.38 -15.76
C PRO A 124 -14.40 -15.73 -14.53
N SER A 125 -15.15 -14.86 -13.85
CA SER A 125 -14.65 -14.15 -12.67
C SER A 125 -14.25 -15.13 -11.55
N GLU A 126 -14.94 -16.25 -11.46
CA GLU A 126 -14.80 -17.32 -10.50
C GLU A 126 -13.52 -18.13 -10.74
N ASP A 127 -13.09 -18.26 -11.99
CA ASP A 127 -11.80 -18.87 -12.34
C ASP A 127 -10.65 -18.00 -11.84
N ILE A 128 -10.81 -16.67 -11.88
CA ILE A 128 -9.84 -15.75 -11.28
C ILE A 128 -9.82 -15.91 -9.76
N ALA A 129 -10.99 -16.06 -9.12
CA ALA A 129 -11.10 -16.31 -7.68
C ALA A 129 -10.51 -17.66 -7.28
N ALA A 130 -10.59 -18.66 -8.17
CA ALA A 130 -9.99 -19.96 -7.96
C ALA A 130 -8.45 -19.91 -8.00
N TYR A 131 -7.88 -18.95 -8.75
CA TYR A 131 -6.45 -18.72 -8.89
C TYR A 131 -6.03 -17.24 -8.67
N PRO A 132 -6.17 -16.71 -7.44
CA PRO A 132 -5.99 -15.28 -7.16
C PRO A 132 -4.54 -14.78 -7.31
N VAL A 133 -3.57 -15.70 -7.36
CA VAL A 133 -2.15 -15.41 -7.61
C VAL A 133 -1.96 -14.66 -8.93
N VAL A 134 -2.83 -14.86 -9.92
CA VAL A 134 -2.74 -14.14 -11.21
C VAL A 134 -2.70 -12.62 -11.01
N LEU A 135 -3.43 -12.08 -10.03
CA LEU A 135 -3.53 -10.65 -9.76
C LEU A 135 -2.24 -10.04 -9.20
N ALA A 136 -1.32 -10.87 -8.69
CA ALA A 136 -0.01 -10.40 -8.24
C ALA A 136 0.95 -10.08 -9.39
N TYR A 137 0.76 -10.70 -10.56
CA TYR A 137 1.62 -10.46 -11.71
C TYR A 137 1.39 -9.08 -12.33
N SER A 138 2.37 -8.64 -13.13
CA SER A 138 2.23 -7.40 -13.92
C SER A 138 1.18 -7.60 -15.00
N LEU A 139 0.18 -6.70 -15.03
CA LEU A 139 -0.86 -6.68 -16.04
C LEU A 139 -0.24 -6.53 -17.43
N GLU A 140 0.50 -5.45 -17.64
CA GLU A 140 1.10 -5.08 -18.93
C GLU A 140 2.20 -6.03 -19.38
N LYS A 141 3.13 -6.39 -18.48
CA LYS A 141 4.33 -7.14 -18.87
C LYS A 141 4.10 -8.65 -18.96
N ARG A 142 3.07 -9.19 -18.30
CA ARG A 142 2.89 -10.65 -18.18
C ARG A 142 1.49 -11.13 -18.50
N ILE A 143 0.45 -10.51 -17.93
CA ILE A 143 -0.93 -11.01 -18.10
C ILE A 143 -1.41 -10.74 -19.53
N ILE A 144 -1.27 -9.50 -20.01
CA ILE A 144 -1.77 -9.09 -21.33
C ILE A 144 -1.14 -9.89 -22.47
N PRO A 145 0.21 -9.95 -22.62
CA PRO A 145 0.83 -10.67 -23.73
C PRO A 145 0.44 -12.15 -23.75
N ARG A 146 0.35 -12.78 -22.56
CA ARG A 146 0.05 -14.20 -22.46
C ARG A 146 -1.41 -14.51 -22.75
N CYS A 147 -2.35 -13.72 -22.25
CA CYS A 147 -3.77 -13.95 -22.50
C CYS A 147 -4.10 -13.79 -23.99
N ARG A 148 -3.49 -12.80 -24.67
CA ARG A 148 -3.63 -12.60 -26.12
C ARG A 148 -3.23 -13.83 -26.93
N ILE A 149 -2.05 -14.38 -26.64
CA ILE A 149 -1.58 -15.62 -27.29
C ILE A 149 -2.53 -16.78 -27.03
N ILE A 150 -2.94 -16.99 -25.78
CA ILE A 150 -3.87 -18.07 -25.44
C ILE A 150 -5.23 -17.89 -26.14
N LYS A 151 -5.71 -16.66 -26.30
CA LYS A 151 -6.96 -16.36 -26.99
C LYS A 151 -6.90 -16.76 -28.48
N ILE A 152 -5.82 -16.39 -29.18
CA ILE A 152 -5.60 -16.80 -30.59
C ILE A 152 -5.51 -18.32 -30.71
N LEU A 153 -4.74 -18.97 -29.85
CA LEU A 153 -4.57 -20.41 -29.90
C LEU A 153 -5.90 -21.15 -29.62
N LYS A 154 -6.76 -20.62 -28.75
CA LYS A 154 -8.11 -21.15 -28.53
C LYS A 154 -9.01 -20.93 -29.75
N SER A 155 -8.98 -19.76 -30.39
CA SER A 155 -9.83 -19.50 -31.57
C SER A 155 -9.48 -20.37 -32.78
N LYS A 156 -8.22 -20.82 -32.87
CA LYS A 156 -7.75 -21.75 -33.90
C LYS A 156 -7.75 -23.23 -33.48
N ASP A 157 -8.35 -23.55 -32.32
CA ASP A 157 -8.42 -24.91 -31.75
C ASP A 157 -7.06 -25.63 -31.60
N LEU A 158 -5.96 -24.86 -31.49
CA LEU A 158 -4.60 -25.39 -31.31
C LEU A 158 -4.31 -25.82 -29.87
N ILE A 159 -5.13 -25.38 -28.92
CA ILE A 159 -5.04 -25.74 -27.49
C ILE A 159 -6.44 -25.97 -26.91
N LYS A 160 -6.49 -26.70 -25.79
CA LYS A 160 -7.74 -27.00 -25.10
C LYS A 160 -8.46 -25.73 -24.64
N ASN A 161 -9.74 -25.61 -24.98
CA ASN A 161 -10.60 -24.54 -24.48
C ASN A 161 -10.75 -24.54 -22.94
N SER A 162 -10.64 -25.71 -22.31
CA SER A 162 -10.65 -25.90 -20.85
C SER A 162 -9.34 -25.54 -20.14
N LEU A 163 -8.34 -24.97 -20.84
CA LEU A 163 -7.08 -24.55 -20.22
C LEU A 163 -7.35 -23.49 -19.15
N SER A 164 -6.94 -23.76 -17.91
CA SER A 164 -7.12 -22.84 -16.79
C SER A 164 -6.14 -21.67 -16.84
N ILE A 165 -6.56 -20.50 -16.32
CA ILE A 165 -5.75 -19.29 -16.30
C ILE A 165 -4.42 -19.46 -15.54
N GLY A 166 -4.44 -20.23 -14.45
CA GLY A 166 -3.24 -20.50 -13.66
C GLY A 166 -2.16 -21.24 -14.44
N THR A 167 -2.54 -22.12 -15.36
CA THR A 167 -1.62 -23.03 -16.07
C THR A 167 -0.59 -22.30 -16.93
N PHE A 168 -0.93 -21.15 -17.51
CA PHE A 168 -0.01 -20.41 -18.38
C PHE A 168 0.53 -19.12 -17.74
N THR A 169 -0.20 -18.52 -16.80
CA THR A 169 0.24 -17.28 -16.12
C THR A 169 1.40 -17.52 -15.16
N CYS A 170 1.45 -18.68 -14.50
CA CYS A 170 2.51 -19.01 -13.53
C CYS A 170 3.86 -19.35 -14.17
N ARG A 171 3.87 -19.81 -15.43
CA ARG A 171 5.10 -20.34 -16.07
C ARG A 171 6.17 -19.27 -16.25
N SER A 172 7.45 -19.66 -16.20
CA SER A 172 8.54 -18.76 -16.59
C SER A 172 8.37 -18.32 -18.04
N GLU A 173 8.96 -17.17 -18.39
CA GLU A 173 8.85 -16.62 -19.75
C GLU A 173 9.38 -17.58 -20.81
N LYS A 174 10.62 -18.08 -20.63
CA LYS A 174 11.21 -19.10 -21.53
C LYS A 174 10.27 -20.29 -21.75
N SER A 175 9.67 -20.78 -20.66
CA SER A 175 8.80 -21.94 -20.72
C SER A 175 7.48 -21.62 -21.43
N PHE A 176 6.89 -20.45 -21.17
CA PHE A 176 5.69 -19.96 -21.86
C PHE A 176 5.93 -19.84 -23.37
N LEU A 177 7.01 -19.16 -23.78
CA LEU A 177 7.35 -18.97 -25.19
C LEU A 177 7.55 -20.30 -25.91
N MET A 178 8.33 -21.22 -25.33
CA MET A 178 8.56 -22.52 -25.96
C MET A 178 7.26 -23.32 -26.15
N LYS A 179 6.34 -23.27 -25.18
CA LYS A 179 5.11 -24.09 -25.20
C LYS A 179 3.97 -23.50 -26.01
N TYR A 180 3.82 -22.19 -26.02
CA TYR A 180 2.64 -21.50 -26.59
C TYR A 180 2.98 -20.53 -27.72
N VAL A 181 4.26 -20.24 -27.98
CA VAL A 181 4.66 -19.37 -29.10
C VAL A 181 5.45 -20.20 -30.10
N THR A 182 6.67 -20.62 -29.76
CA THR A 182 7.59 -21.33 -30.67
C THR A 182 6.97 -22.60 -31.27
N LYS A 183 6.23 -23.37 -30.46
CA LYS A 183 5.56 -24.60 -30.91
C LYS A 183 4.57 -24.37 -32.06
N PHE A 184 3.93 -23.20 -32.12
CA PHE A 184 2.82 -22.91 -33.03
C PHE A 184 3.20 -21.86 -34.09
N LEU A 185 4.49 -21.54 -34.26
CA LEU A 185 4.91 -20.59 -35.30
C LEU A 185 4.67 -21.13 -36.72
N GLY A 186 4.59 -22.46 -36.90
CA GLY A 186 4.22 -23.05 -38.18
C GLY A 186 2.75 -22.80 -38.54
N ASP A 187 1.86 -22.85 -37.54
CA ASP A 187 0.41 -22.64 -37.72
C ASP A 187 0.04 -21.15 -37.71
N VAL A 188 0.73 -20.34 -36.90
CA VAL A 188 0.48 -18.91 -36.71
C VAL A 188 1.82 -18.15 -36.65
N PRO A 189 2.38 -17.76 -37.80
CA PRO A 189 3.71 -17.13 -37.87
C PRO A 189 3.85 -15.83 -37.07
N LEU A 190 2.76 -15.07 -36.93
CA LEU A 190 2.75 -13.75 -36.27
C LEU A 190 2.62 -13.81 -34.74
N LEU A 191 2.62 -14.99 -34.10
CA LEU A 191 2.47 -15.11 -32.64
C LEU A 191 3.56 -14.37 -31.86
N LEU A 192 4.80 -14.39 -32.34
CA LEU A 192 5.89 -13.70 -31.64
C LEU A 192 5.70 -12.18 -31.66
N ASP A 193 5.19 -11.65 -32.77
CA ASP A 193 4.94 -10.21 -32.93
C ASP A 193 3.73 -9.77 -32.09
N VAL A 194 2.69 -10.60 -31.99
CA VAL A 194 1.59 -10.38 -31.04
C VAL A 194 2.10 -10.40 -29.59
N TYR A 195 2.99 -11.34 -29.23
CA TYR A 195 3.55 -11.39 -27.87
C TYR A 195 4.37 -10.14 -27.53
N LYS A 196 5.13 -9.61 -28.51
CA LYS A 196 5.88 -8.35 -28.37
C LYS A 196 4.99 -7.11 -28.40
N GLY A 197 3.73 -7.25 -28.81
CA GLY A 197 2.79 -6.14 -28.95
C GLY A 197 2.95 -5.35 -30.25
N SER A 198 3.66 -5.90 -31.24
CA SER A 198 3.84 -5.28 -32.56
C SER A 198 2.62 -5.46 -33.47
N VAL A 199 1.79 -6.48 -33.21
CA VAL A 199 0.54 -6.78 -33.93
C VAL A 199 -0.59 -6.92 -32.91
N ASP A 200 -1.79 -6.42 -33.24
CA ASP A 200 -2.95 -6.63 -32.37
C ASP A 200 -3.44 -8.08 -32.52
N HIS A 201 -3.63 -8.74 -31.38
CA HIS A 201 -4.16 -10.11 -31.35
C HIS A 201 -5.52 -10.25 -32.06
N ARG A 202 -6.31 -9.18 -32.12
CA ARG A 202 -7.63 -9.15 -32.78
C ARG A 202 -7.54 -9.40 -34.27
N ASP A 203 -6.41 -9.07 -34.89
CA ASP A 203 -6.17 -9.28 -36.32
C ASP A 203 -5.98 -10.77 -36.67
N LEU A 204 -5.78 -11.62 -35.66
CA LEU A 204 -5.54 -13.06 -35.81
C LEU A 204 -6.66 -13.93 -35.22
N LEU A 205 -7.73 -13.33 -34.67
CA LEU A 205 -8.83 -14.05 -34.03
C LEU A 205 -9.72 -14.77 -35.04
#